data_AF-A0A2S6AZZ1-F1
#
_entry.id   AF-A0A2S6AZZ1-F1
#
_cell.length_a   1.000
_cell.length_b   1.000
_cell.length_c   1.000
_cell.angle_alpha   90.00
_cell.angle_beta   90.00
_cell.angle_gamma   90.00
#
_symmetry.space_group_name_H-M   'P 1'
#
loop_
_entity.id
_entity.type
_entity.pdbx_description
1 polymer ?
#
loop_
_entity_poly.entity_id
_entity_poly.type
_entity_poly.pdbx_seq_one_letter_code
_entity_poly.pdbx_strand_id
1 'polypeptide(L)'
;DLRKAGPVDGVILVLHGAMVADGYDDCEGDVISRVRDIVGPKVPIGVSLDLHCHFTQKMLDAADAIICYKEYPHTDAFERLSELIRIVVDTAQGRVRPVTAVHD
;
A
#
# COMPACT_ATOMS: atom_id res chain seq x y z
N ASP A 1 -8.31 8.80 -12.62
CA ASP A 1 -7.00 9.47 -12.71
C ASP A 1 -6.78 10.22 -11.42
N LEU A 2 -5.79 9.83 -10.63
CA LEU A 2 -5.52 10.38 -9.30
C LEU A 2 -5.26 11.90 -9.35
N ARG A 3 -4.63 12.41 -10.42
CA ARG A 3 -4.40 13.86 -10.59
C ARG A 3 -5.70 14.65 -10.74
N LYS A 4 -6.76 14.02 -11.25
CA LYS A 4 -8.08 14.64 -11.46
C LYS A 4 -8.99 14.54 -10.25
N ALA A 5 -8.64 13.72 -9.25
CA ALA A 5 -9.43 13.55 -8.04
C ALA A 5 -9.40 14.79 -7.12
N GLY A 6 -8.48 15.74 -7.37
CA GLY A 6 -8.23 16.85 -6.46
C GLY A 6 -7.46 16.40 -5.21
N PRO A 7 -7.40 17.22 -4.16
CA PRO A 7 -6.80 16.83 -2.88
C PRO A 7 -7.50 15.59 -2.31
N VAL A 8 -6.70 14.62 -1.86
CA VAL A 8 -7.19 13.41 -1.18
C VAL A 8 -6.55 13.32 0.20
N ASP A 9 -7.30 12.80 1.17
CA ASP A 9 -6.82 12.63 2.56
C ASP A 9 -6.10 11.29 2.79
N GLY A 10 -6.17 10.37 1.83
CA GLY A 10 -5.50 9.08 1.88
C GLY A 10 -5.69 8.30 0.59
N VAL A 11 -4.83 7.31 0.36
CA VAL A 11 -4.91 6.40 -0.79
C VAL A 11 -4.89 4.95 -0.30
N ILE A 12 -5.75 4.13 -0.89
CA ILE A 12 -5.75 2.67 -0.71
C ILE A 12 -5.46 2.03 -2.05
N LEU A 13 -4.42 1.20 -2.08
CA LEU A 13 -4.03 0.39 -3.23
C LEU A 13 -4.25 -1.08 -2.89
N VAL A 14 -5.07 -1.78 -3.68
CA VAL A 14 -5.21 -3.24 -3.59
C VAL A 14 -4.41 -3.83 -4.74
N LEU A 15 -3.22 -4.33 -4.45
CA LEU A 15 -2.27 -4.84 -5.43
C LEU A 15 -2.05 -6.33 -5.18
N HIS A 16 -1.64 -7.07 -6.22
CA HIS A 16 -1.28 -8.47 -6.02
C HIS A 16 0.03 -8.58 -5.23
N GLY A 17 1.03 -7.76 -5.55
CA GLY A 17 2.35 -7.82 -4.93
C GLY A 17 3.36 -8.69 -5.67
N ALA A 18 2.98 -9.33 -6.78
CA ALA A 18 3.86 -10.15 -7.61
C ALA A 18 3.55 -9.94 -9.11
N MET A 19 3.08 -8.75 -9.48
CA MET A 19 2.83 -8.41 -10.88
C MET A 19 4.14 -8.42 -11.66
N VAL A 20 4.11 -8.98 -12.86
CA VAL A 20 5.24 -9.02 -13.78
C VAL A 20 4.84 -8.30 -15.07
N ALA A 21 5.76 -7.49 -15.60
CA ALA A 21 5.67 -6.94 -16.94
C ALA A 21 7.02 -7.12 -17.65
N ASP A 22 6.98 -7.22 -18.99
CA ASP A 22 8.18 -7.43 -19.79
C ASP A 22 9.20 -6.28 -19.59
N GLY A 23 10.43 -6.63 -19.21
CA GLY A 23 11.49 -5.68 -18.88
C GLY A 23 11.22 -4.83 -17.63
N TYR A 24 10.33 -5.26 -16.73
CA TYR A 24 9.93 -4.48 -15.55
C TYR A 24 9.78 -5.34 -14.29
N ASP A 25 10.79 -5.27 -13.41
CA ASP A 25 10.92 -6.21 -12.28
C ASP A 25 10.04 -5.85 -11.07
N ASP A 26 9.88 -4.56 -10.76
CA ASP A 26 9.17 -4.08 -9.57
C ASP A 26 7.97 -3.22 -9.96
N CYS A 27 6.94 -3.90 -10.43
CA CYS A 27 5.67 -3.33 -10.83
C CYS A 27 4.99 -2.56 -9.69
N GLU A 28 4.81 -3.20 -8.53
CA GLU A 28 4.11 -2.63 -7.40
C GLU A 28 4.85 -1.46 -6.76
N GLY A 29 6.17 -1.58 -6.56
CA GLY A 29 6.99 -0.50 -6.06
C GLY A 29 6.91 0.73 -6.96
N ASP A 30 6.84 0.56 -8.28
CA ASP A 30 6.64 1.69 -9.20
C ASP A 30 5.27 2.33 -9.10
N VAL A 31 4.20 1.54 -9.06
CA VAL A 31 2.84 2.06 -8.90
C VAL A 31 2.74 2.88 -7.61
N ILE A 32 3.21 2.34 -6.48
CA ILE A 32 3.14 3.01 -5.17
C ILE A 32 3.99 4.29 -5.19
N SER A 33 5.20 4.25 -5.76
CA SER A 33 6.07 5.43 -5.86
C SER A 33 5.45 6.54 -6.71
N ARG A 34 4.84 6.22 -7.85
CA ARG A 34 4.15 7.22 -8.68
C ARG A 34 2.94 7.82 -7.99
N VAL A 35 2.22 7.02 -7.20
CA VAL A 35 1.12 7.52 -6.36
C VAL A 35 1.68 8.49 -5.32
N ARG A 36 2.76 8.13 -4.63
CA ARG A 36 3.48 9.00 -3.68
C ARG A 36 3.89 10.32 -4.31
N ASP A 37 4.46 10.31 -5.50
CA ASP A 37 4.86 11.53 -6.22
C ASP A 37 3.67 12.46 -6.51
N ILE A 38 2.48 11.88 -6.73
CA ILE A 38 1.26 12.64 -7.02
C ILE A 38 0.66 13.25 -5.74
N VAL A 39 0.57 12.47 -4.66
CA VAL A 39 -0.14 12.90 -3.43
C VAL A 39 0.77 13.61 -2.42
N GLY A 40 2.08 13.51 -2.60
CA GLY A 40 3.09 14.09 -1.72
C GLY A 40 3.25 13.32 -0.40
N PRO A 41 4.19 13.75 0.46
CA PRO A 41 4.63 12.95 1.63
C PRO A 41 3.67 12.98 2.82
N LYS A 42 2.62 13.82 2.80
CA LYS A 42 1.69 13.98 3.93
C LYS A 42 0.44 13.12 3.85
N VAL A 43 0.12 12.64 2.65
CA VAL A 43 -1.08 11.84 2.40
C VAL A 43 -0.73 10.38 2.67
N PRO A 44 -1.40 9.69 3.61
CA PRO A 44 -1.12 8.29 3.89
C PRO A 44 -1.49 7.38 2.71
N ILE A 45 -0.60 6.44 2.40
CA ILE A 45 -0.79 5.40 1.39
C ILE A 45 -0.81 4.03 2.09
N GLY A 46 -1.96 3.36 2.04
CA GLY A 46 -2.11 1.98 2.45
C GLY A 46 -2.07 1.03 1.26
N VAL A 47 -1.39 -0.09 1.39
CA VAL A 47 -1.31 -1.13 0.36
C VAL A 47 -1.75 -2.48 0.93
N SER A 48 -2.73 -3.12 0.28
CA SER A 48 -3.09 -4.51 0.52
C SER A 48 -2.36 -5.38 -0.50
N LEU A 49 -1.80 -6.50 -0.05
CA LEU A 49 -1.04 -7.44 -0.88
C LEU A 49 -1.52 -8.89 -0.72
N ASP A 50 -1.26 -9.70 -1.72
CA ASP A 50 -1.33 -11.15 -1.60
C ASP A 50 -0.17 -11.69 -0.72
N LEU A 51 -0.38 -12.84 -0.07
CA LEU A 51 0.65 -13.48 0.73
C LEU A 51 1.83 -14.03 -0.10
N HIS A 52 1.67 -14.20 -1.41
CA HIS A 52 2.73 -14.60 -2.35
C HIS A 52 3.51 -13.41 -2.91
N CYS A 53 3.35 -12.21 -2.35
CA CYS A 53 4.02 -11.02 -2.86
C CYS A 53 5.55 -11.13 -2.88
N HIS A 54 6.16 -10.49 -3.87
CA HIS A 54 7.58 -10.16 -3.92
C HIS A 54 7.77 -8.79 -3.28
N PHE A 55 7.96 -8.79 -1.96
CA PHE A 55 8.14 -7.56 -1.20
C PHE A 55 9.47 -6.87 -1.54
N THR A 56 9.44 -5.58 -1.86
CA THR A 56 10.64 -4.80 -2.19
C THR A 56 10.84 -3.62 -1.23
N GLN A 57 12.08 -3.15 -1.15
CA GLN A 57 12.42 -1.93 -0.40
C GLN A 57 11.67 -0.70 -0.95
N LYS A 58 11.43 -0.63 -2.27
CA LYS A 58 10.70 0.48 -2.89
C LYS A 58 9.24 0.54 -2.41
N MET A 59 8.61 -0.61 -2.19
CA MET A 59 7.28 -0.68 -1.59
C MET A 59 7.30 -0.20 -0.13
N LEU A 60 8.30 -0.63 0.64
CA LEU A 60 8.49 -0.22 2.04
C LEU A 60 8.66 1.29 2.19
N ASP A 61 9.46 1.91 1.32
CA ASP A 61 9.78 3.34 1.39
C ASP A 61 8.62 4.23 0.94
N ALA A 62 7.78 3.74 0.02
CA ALA A 62 6.73 4.56 -0.60
C ALA A 62 5.37 4.49 0.13
N ALA A 63 5.07 3.39 0.83
CA ALA A 63 3.82 3.17 1.57
C ALA A 63 3.95 3.47 3.07
N ASP A 64 2.87 3.94 3.69
CA ASP A 64 2.81 4.19 5.14
C ASP A 64 2.32 2.97 5.93
N ALA A 65 1.53 2.11 5.28
CA ALA A 65 1.04 0.86 5.86
C ALA A 65 0.88 -0.21 4.77
N ILE A 66 1.31 -1.43 5.06
CA ILE A 66 1.16 -2.58 4.17
C ILE A 66 0.55 -3.73 4.97
N ILE A 67 -0.51 -4.35 4.46
CA ILE A 67 -1.12 -5.54 5.06
C ILE A 67 -1.30 -6.61 3.98
N CYS A 68 -0.77 -7.80 4.25
CA CYS A 68 -0.98 -8.96 3.38
C CYS A 68 -2.21 -9.77 3.82
N TYR A 69 -2.78 -10.51 2.87
CA TYR A 69 -3.62 -11.68 3.16
C TYR A 69 -2.86 -12.65 4.07
N LYS A 70 -3.61 -13.41 4.89
CA LYS A 70 -3.04 -14.38 5.83
C LYS A 70 -3.53 -15.79 5.57
N GLU A 71 -4.58 -15.97 4.75
CA GLU A 71 -5.20 -17.27 4.50
C GLU A 71 -4.95 -17.79 3.08
N TYR A 72 -4.88 -19.12 2.97
CA TYR A 72 -4.84 -19.86 1.71
C TYR A 72 -5.86 -21.02 1.77
N PRO A 73 -7.02 -20.95 1.08
CA PRO A 73 -7.42 -19.93 0.10
C PRO A 73 -7.62 -18.55 0.72
N HIS A 74 -7.57 -17.49 -0.10
CA HIS A 74 -7.70 -16.09 0.34
C HIS A 74 -9.13 -15.75 0.76
N THR A 75 -9.55 -16.26 1.91
CA THR A 75 -10.87 -15.99 2.49
C THR A 75 -10.91 -14.74 3.36
N ASP A 76 -9.75 -14.13 3.62
CA ASP A 76 -9.60 -13.04 4.59
C ASP A 76 -9.37 -11.64 3.97
N ALA A 77 -9.57 -11.49 2.66
CA ALA A 77 -9.24 -10.26 1.95
C ALA A 77 -9.99 -9.02 2.48
N PHE A 78 -11.26 -9.18 2.88
CA PHE A 78 -12.06 -8.07 3.38
C PHE A 78 -11.66 -7.66 4.80
N GLU A 79 -11.34 -8.62 5.67
CA GLU A 79 -10.85 -8.34 7.02
C GLU A 79 -9.51 -7.60 6.96
N ARG A 80 -8.58 -8.04 6.11
CA ARG A 80 -7.27 -7.39 5.94
C ARG A 80 -7.39 -5.99 5.35
N LEU A 81 -8.26 -5.80 4.36
CA LEU A 81 -8.54 -4.47 3.81
C LEU A 81 -9.15 -3.54 4.85
N SER A 82 -10.05 -4.04 5.70
CA SER A 82 -10.66 -3.26 6.77
C SER A 82 -9.64 -2.80 7.81
N GLU A 83 -8.69 -3.66 8.17
CA GLU A 83 -7.56 -3.33 9.05
C GLU A 83 -6.69 -2.21 8.45
N LEU A 84 -6.39 -2.31 7.15
CA LEU A 84 -5.57 -1.34 6.43
C LEU A 84 -6.26 0.03 6.35
N ILE A 85 -7.53 0.05 5.98
CA ILE A 85 -8.33 1.28 5.90
C ILE A 85 -8.36 1.99 7.25
N ARG A 86 -8.53 1.26 8.35
CA ARG A 86 -8.51 1.85 9.69
C ARG A 86 -7.19 2.57 9.96
N ILE A 87 -6.05 1.95 9.66
CA ILE A 87 -4.73 2.56 9.85
C ILE A 87 -4.58 3.84 9.02
N VAL A 88 -4.99 3.80 7.75
CA VAL A 88 -4.90 4.96 6.84
C VAL A 88 -5.80 6.09 7.31
N VAL A 89 -7.04 5.81 7.70
CA VAL A 89 -7.99 6.82 8.22
C VAL A 89 -7.48 7.42 9.52
N ASP A 90 -6.99 6.60 10.46
CA ASP A 90 -6.41 7.08 11.71
C ASP A 90 -5.17 7.97 11.46
N THR A 91 -4.35 7.62 10.47
CA THR A 91 -3.17 8.40 10.07
C THR A 91 -3.58 9.73 9.44
N ALA A 92 -4.54 9.73 8.52
CA ALA A 92 -5.08 10.93 7.88
C ALA A 92 -5.68 11.92 8.89
N GLN A 93 -6.28 11.38 9.95
CA GLN A 93 -6.88 12.16 11.04
C GLN A 93 -5.87 12.53 12.14
N GLY A 94 -4.58 12.21 11.96
CA GLY A 94 -3.50 12.53 12.90
C GLY A 94 -3.60 11.79 14.24
N ARG A 95 -4.40 10.72 14.32
CA ARG A 95 -4.56 9.92 15.54
C ARG A 95 -3.36 9.00 15.79
N VAL A 96 -2.72 8.55 14.72
CA VAL A 96 -1.56 7.65 14.77
C VAL A 96 -0.50 8.09 13.78
N ARG A 97 0.74 7.63 14.00
CA ARG A 97 1.86 7.77 13.05
C ARG A 97 2.51 6.39 12.88
N PRO A 98 2.10 5.60 11.87
CA PRO A 98 2.65 4.27 11.67
C PRO A 98 4.15 4.34 11.35
N VAL A 99 4.85 3.28 11.71
CA VAL A 99 6.27 3.09 11.39
C VAL A 99 6.40 1.68 10.83
N THR A 100 7.00 1.55 9.66
CA THR A 100 7.23 0.28 8.99
C THR A 100 8.68 -0.17 9.23
N ALA A 101 8.86 -1.46 9.46
CA ALA A 101 10.18 -2.07 9.61
C ALA A 101 10.13 -3.50 9.08
N VAL A 102 11.24 -3.94 8.50
CA VAL A 102 11.48 -5.32 8.08
C VAL A 102 12.65 -5.85 8.88
N HIS A 103 12.58 -7.11 9.27
CA HIS A 103 13.61 -7.80 10.03
C HIS A 103 13.83 -9.18 9.43
N ASP A 104 15.08 -9.62 9.43
CA ASP A 104 15.52 -10.95 8.95
C ASP A 104 15.47 -12.02 10.05
#